data_AF-A0A9D6TEJ4-F1
#
_entry.id   AF-A0A9D6TEJ4-F1
#
_cell.length_a   1.000
_cell.length_b   1.000
_cell.length_c   1.000
_cell.angle_alpha   90.00
_cell.angle_beta   90.00
_cell.angle_gamma   90.00
#
_symmetry.space_group_name_H-M   'P 1'
#
loop_
_entity.id
_entity.type
_entity.pdbx_description
1 polymer ?
#
loop_
_entity_poly.entity_id
_entity_poly.type
_entity_poly.pdbx_seq_one_letter_code
_entity_poly.pdbx_strand_id
1 'polypeptide(L)' 'MKIAVSIPDEVFEEVERLARQMKRSRSETYSQALAEYVARHAPNRVTDVMNRALTEIPRPTDRFVRAASRRVLRRSEW' A
#
# COMPACT_ATOMS: atom_id res chain seq x y z
N MET A 1 -4.00 -5.16 -14.09
CA MET A 1 -5.38 -5.58 -14.40
C MET A 1 -6.10 -4.39 -15.02
N LYS A 2 -6.93 -4.59 -16.07
CA LYS A 2 -7.77 -3.54 -16.67
C LYS A 2 -9.22 -3.79 -16.28
N ILE A 3 -9.90 -2.77 -15.79
CA ILE A 3 -11.32 -2.81 -15.41
C ILE A 3 -12.01 -1.57 -16.01
N ALA A 4 -13.27 -1.70 -16.38
CA ALA A 4 -14.10 -0.57 -16.77
C ALA A 4 -14.95 -0.15 -15.56
N VAL A 5 -14.98 1.15 -15.27
CA VAL A 5 -15.77 1.74 -14.18
C VAL A 5 -16.56 2.92 -14.74
N SER A 6 -17.80 3.08 -14.29
CA SER A 6 -18.60 4.26 -14.58
C SER A 6 -18.26 5.36 -13.55
N ILE A 7 -18.01 6.57 -14.03
CA ILE A 7 -17.77 7.76 -13.21
C ILE A 7 -18.58 8.94 -13.77
N PRO A 8 -18.94 9.95 -12.95
CA PRO A 8 -19.59 11.15 -13.46
C PRO A 8 -18.72 11.87 -14.50
N ASP A 9 -19.36 12.42 -15.54
CA ASP A 9 -18.67 13.10 -16.64
C ASP A 9 -17.82 14.28 -16.15
N GLU A 10 -18.34 15.05 -15.19
CA GLU A 10 -17.62 16.19 -14.58
C GLU A 10 -16.27 15.76 -13.98
N VAL A 11 -16.25 14.64 -13.26
CA VAL A 11 -15.03 14.09 -12.65
C VAL A 11 -14.07 13.61 -13.74
N PHE A 12 -14.59 12.96 -14.79
CA PHE A 12 -13.78 12.51 -15.90
C PHE A 12 -13.08 13.68 -16.60
N GLU A 13 -13.81 14.76 -16.88
CA GLU A 13 -13.27 15.95 -17.54
C GLU A 13 -12.20 16.67 -16.71
N GLU A 14 -12.41 16.79 -15.40
CA GLU A 14 -11.42 17.38 -14.49
C GLU A 14 -10.13 16.56 -14.46
N VAL A 15 -10.23 15.23 -14.35
CA VAL A 15 -9.06 14.34 -14.34
C VAL A 15 -8.33 14.37 -15.68
N GLU A 16 -9.04 14.44 -16.81
CA GLU A 16 -8.42 14.56 -18.14
C GLU A 16 -7.63 15.86 -18.29
N ARG A 17 -8.18 16.96 -17.78
CA ARG A 17 -7.50 18.27 -17.77
C ARG A 17 -6.22 18.21 -16.93
N LEU A 18 -6.29 17.61 -15.75
CA LEU A 18 -5.16 17.41 -14.85
C LEU A 18 -4.08 16.52 -15.50
N ALA A 19 -4.47 15.39 -16.09
CA ALA A 19 -3.55 14.47 -16.76
C ALA A 19 -2.77 15.17 -17.89
N ARG A 20 -3.47 15.98 -18.70
CA ARG A 20 -2.84 16.80 -19.76
C ARG A 20 -1.86 17.83 -19.19
N GLN A 21 -2.25 18.55 -18.15
CA GLN A 21 -1.39 19.55 -17.50
C GLN A 21 -0.13 18.91 -16.91
N MET A 22 -0.27 17.72 -16.31
CA MET A 22 0.85 16.98 -15.72
C MET A 22 1.65 16.16 -16.75
N LYS A 23 1.23 16.12 -18.02
CA LYS A 23 1.80 15.29 -19.09
C LYS A 23 1.85 13.80 -18.73
N ARG A 24 0.82 13.31 -18.05
CA ARG A 24 0.70 11.91 -17.62
C ARG A 24 -0.36 11.19 -18.42
N SER A 25 -0.24 9.87 -18.49
CA SER A 25 -1.31 9.06 -19.08
C SER A 25 -2.55 9.10 -18.20
N ARG A 26 -3.73 8.96 -18.83
CA ARG A 26 -5.00 8.79 -18.13
C ARG A 26 -4.90 7.68 -17.08
N SER A 27 -4.45 6.50 -17.49
CA SER A 27 -4.32 5.33 -16.62
C SER A 27 -3.40 5.58 -15.42
N GLU A 28 -2.29 6.30 -15.61
CA GLU A 28 -1.37 6.65 -14.52
C GLU A 28 -2.03 7.59 -13.50
N THR A 29 -2.73 8.62 -13.99
CA THR A 29 -3.43 9.60 -13.14
C THR A 29 -4.49 8.92 -12.27
N TYR A 30 -5.36 8.09 -12.86
CA TYR A 30 -6.34 7.30 -12.11
C TYR A 30 -5.69 6.31 -11.14
N SER A 31 -4.64 5.61 -11.57
CA SER A 31 -3.95 4.63 -10.71
C SER A 31 -3.33 5.31 -9.48
N GLN A 32 -2.72 6.49 -9.66
CA GLN A 32 -2.14 7.24 -8.56
C GLN A 32 -3.22 7.75 -7.59
N ALA A 33 -4.31 8.31 -8.12
CA ALA A 33 -5.43 8.78 -7.29
C ALA A 33 -6.02 7.64 -6.44
N LEU A 34 -6.24 6.46 -7.02
CA LEU A 34 -6.72 5.28 -6.30
C LEU A 34 -5.71 4.80 -5.26
N ALA A 35 -4.42 4.75 -5.60
CA ALA A 35 -3.38 4.32 -4.68
C ALA A 35 -3.30 5.25 -3.45
N GLU A 36 -3.44 6.54 -3.66
CA GLU A 36 -3.48 7.55 -2.61
C GLU A 36 -4.75 7.44 -1.77
N TYR A 37 -5.92 7.31 -2.40
CA TYR A 37 -7.19 7.12 -1.69
C TYR A 37 -7.15 5.90 -0.77
N VAL A 38 -6.67 4.76 -1.27
CA VAL A 38 -6.49 3.54 -0.47
C VAL A 38 -5.48 3.77 0.65
N ALA A 39 -4.37 4.45 0.39
CA ALA A 39 -3.38 4.75 1.42
C ALA A 39 -3.96 5.59 2.57
N ARG A 40 -4.76 6.61 2.26
CA ARG A 40 -5.41 7.47 3.27
C ARG A 40 -6.41 6.70 4.15
N HIS A 41 -7.01 5.64 3.64
CA HIS A 41 -8.03 4.85 4.33
C HIS A 41 -7.54 3.49 4.85
N ALA A 42 -6.24 3.21 4.72
CA ALA A 42 -5.63 1.97 5.19
C ALA A 42 -4.55 2.28 6.25
N PRO A 43 -4.93 2.64 7.49
CA PRO A 43 -3.98 2.99 8.55
C PRO A 43 -3.00 1.84 8.85
N ASN A 44 -3.42 0.59 8.61
CA ASN A 44 -2.61 -0.59 8.86
C ASN A 44 -1.78 -1.05 7.64
N ARG A 45 -1.79 -0.32 6.51
CA ARG A 45 -1.16 -0.79 5.26
C ARG A 45 0.32 -1.13 5.43
N VAL A 46 1.06 -0.35 6.23
CA VAL A 46 2.46 -0.63 6.53
C VAL A 46 2.60 -1.95 7.29
N THR A 47 1.80 -2.14 8.35
CA THR A 47 1.75 -3.39 9.11
C THR A 47 1.36 -4.58 8.23
N ASP A 48 0.40 -4.42 7.33
CA ASP A 48 -0.06 -5.50 6.42
C ASP A 48 0.98 -5.86 5.37
N VAL A 49 1.72 -4.88 4.85
CA VAL A 49 2.85 -5.12 3.94
C VAL A 49 4.00 -5.81 4.69
N MET A 50 4.33 -5.35 5.90
CA MET A 50 5.35 -5.98 6.75
C MET A 50 4.97 -7.43 7.09
N ASN A 51 3.73 -7.68 7.47
CA ASN A 51 3.23 -9.03 7.75
C ASN A 51 3.36 -9.96 6.54
N ARG A 52 3.02 -9.47 5.34
CA ARG A 52 3.18 -10.24 4.09
C ARG A 52 4.64 -10.54 3.76
N ALA A 53 5.52 -9.54 3.88
CA ALA A 53 6.96 -9.76 3.69
C ALA A 53 7.51 -10.80 4.70
N LEU A 54 7.08 -10.73 5.97
CA LEU A 54 7.48 -11.68 7.01
C LEU A 54 6.98 -13.11 6.76
N THR A 55 5.87 -13.32 6.04
CA THR A 55 5.43 -14.67 5.65
C THR A 55 6.29 -15.32 4.58
N GLU A 56 7.00 -14.53 3.76
CA GLU A 56 7.90 -15.05 2.72
C GLU A 56 9.28 -15.45 3.30
N ILE A 57 9.61 -14.97 4.50
CA ILE A 57 10.88 -15.27 5.17
C ILE A 57 10.75 -16.57 5.98
N PRO A 58 11.63 -17.57 5.77
CA PRO A 58 11.65 -18.79 6.58
C PRO A 58 11.80 -18.45 8.07
N ARG A 59 10.88 -18.96 8.90
CA ARG A 59 10.94 -18.71 10.34
C ARG A 59 12.14 -19.43 10.95
N PRO A 60 12.89 -18.79 11.87
CA PRO A 60 13.94 -19.49 12.59
C PRO A 60 13.34 -20.66 13.37
N THR A 61 13.85 -21.86 13.10
CA THR A 61 13.46 -23.10 13.80
C THR A 61 14.14 -23.23 15.17
N ASP A 62 15.22 -22.47 15.39
CA ASP A 62 15.96 -22.47 16.64
C ASP A 62 15.17 -21.81 17.79
N ARG A 63 14.98 -22.60 18.86
CA ARG A 63 14.20 -22.19 20.04
C ARG A 63 14.89 -21.08 20.83
N PHE A 64 16.22 -21.06 20.89
CA PHE A 64 17.00 -20.04 21.57
C PHE A 64 16.87 -18.69 20.85
N VAL A 65 17.05 -18.66 19.53
CA VAL A 65 16.90 -17.44 18.71
C VAL A 65 15.49 -16.86 18.90
N ARG A 66 14.45 -17.70 18.85
CA ARG A 66 13.06 -17.23 19.04
C ARG A 66 12.81 -16.65 20.44
N ALA A 67 13.37 -17.25 21.49
CA ALA A 67 13.23 -16.79 22.86
C ALA A 67 13.99 -15.47 23.09
N ALA A 68 15.21 -15.36 22.58
CA ALA A 68 16.03 -14.16 22.66
C ALA A 68 15.36 -12.97 21.95
N SER A 69 14.93 -13.15 20.70
CA SER A 69 14.27 -12.09 19.92
C SER A 69 12.99 -11.59 20.59
N ARG A 70 12.16 -12.50 21.16
CA ARG A 70 10.93 -12.10 21.86
C ARG A 70 11.21 -11.28 23.12
N ARG A 71 12.30 -11.58 23.83
CA ARG A 71 12.72 -10.82 25.02
C ARG A 71 13.22 -9.43 24.65
N VAL A 72 13.96 -9.30 23.55
CA VAL A 72 14.44 -8.01 23.04
C VAL A 72 13.26 -7.15 22.59
N LEU A 73 12.39 -7.67 21.72
CA LEU A 73 11.24 -6.91 21.17
C LEU A 73 10.25 -6.44 22.24
N ARG A 74 10.10 -7.19 23.34
CA ARG A 74 9.25 -6.79 24.49
C ARG A 74 9.80 -5.60 25.29
N ARG A 75 11.09 -5.31 25.18
CA ARG A 75 11.75 -4.19 25.85
C ARG A 75 11.82 -2.94 24.98
N SER A 76 11.41 -3.04 23.73
CA SER A 76 11.37 -1.92 22.81
C SER A 76 10.08 -1.13 23.03
N GLU A 77 10.20 0.20 23.12
CA GLU A 77 9.05 1.10 23.08
C GLU A 77 8.59 1.26 21.62
N TRP A 78 7.27 1.30 21.40
CA TRP A 78 6.60 1.40 20.11
C TRP A 78 5.78 2.68 20.02
#